data_AF-A0A9D4KDP7-F1
#
_entry.id   AF-A0A9D4KDP7-F1
#
_cell.length_a   1.000
_cell.length_b   1.000
_cell.length_c   1.000
_cell.angle_alpha   90.00
_cell.angle_beta   90.00
_cell.angle_gamma   90.00
#
_symmetry.space_group_name_H-M   'P 1'
#
loop_
_entity.id
_entity.type
_entity.pdbx_description
1 polymer ?
#
loop_
_entity_poly.entity_id
_entity_poly.type
_entity_poly.pdbx_seq_one_letter_code
_entity_poly.pdbx_strand_id
1 'polypeptide(L)' 'MFPEGNVNAAGSYCRDPDGARGKPWCFTVNPNVEWQFCDVPNCTGRQFAHKKQ' A
#
# COMPACT_ATOMS: atom_id res chain seq x y z
N MET A 1 -1.02 -5.52 16.19
CA MET A 1 -1.32 -6.84 15.62
C MET A 1 -1.96 -6.61 14.25
N PHE A 2 -1.49 -7.26 13.19
CA PHE A 2 -2.05 -7.07 11.85
C PHE A 2 -3.53 -7.50 11.82
N PRO A 3 -4.46 -6.74 11.22
CA PRO A 3 -5.87 -7.11 11.16
C PRO A 3 -6.11 -8.42 10.40
N GLU A 4 -5.18 -8.82 9.53
CA GLU A 4 -5.20 -10.09 8.78
C GLU A 4 -4.76 -11.30 9.63
N GLY A 5 -4.42 -11.09 10.90
CA GLY A 5 -4.09 -12.13 11.87
C GLY A 5 -2.61 -12.53 11.88
N ASN A 6 -1.93 -12.56 10.73
CA ASN A 6 -0.48 -12.82 10.68
C ASN A 6 0.21 -12.20 9.45
N VAL A 7 1.54 -12.15 9.48
CA VAL A 7 2.38 -11.54 8.44
C VAL A 7 2.26 -12.22 7.08
N ASN A 8 2.01 -13.53 7.04
CA ASN A 8 1.84 -14.28 5.79
C ASN A 8 0.49 -13.93 5.15
N ALA A 9 -0.55 -13.78 5.95
CA ALA A 9 -1.89 -13.41 5.51
C ALA A 9 -1.99 -11.92 5.11
N ALA A 10 -1.21 -11.05 5.75
CA ALA A 10 -1.13 -9.64 5.42
C ALA A 10 -0.51 -9.39 4.03
N GLY A 11 0.36 -10.30 3.56
CA GLY A 11 1.04 -10.22 2.27
C GLY A 11 2.04 -9.06 2.18
N SER A 12 2.48 -8.75 0.96
CA SER A 12 3.49 -7.72 0.66
C SER A 12 2.88 -6.49 -0.02
N TYR A 13 1.68 -6.10 0.42
CA TYR A 13 0.98 -4.95 -0.15
C TYR A 13 1.45 -3.63 0.45
N CYS A 14 1.37 -2.56 -0.33
CA CYS A 14 1.63 -1.21 0.17
C CYS A 14 0.60 -0.82 1.23
N ARG A 15 1.08 -0.21 2.32
CA ARG A 15 0.25 0.23 3.45
C ARG A 15 0.69 1.61 3.92
N ASP A 16 -0.22 2.31 4.57
CA ASP A 16 0.05 3.57 5.27
C ASP A 16 -0.57 3.48 6.67
N PRO A 17 0.10 2.81 7.62
CA PRO A 17 -0.52 2.41 8.89
C PRO A 17 -0.74 3.57 9.86
N ASP A 18 0.11 4.60 9.81
CA ASP A 18 0.04 5.77 10.69
C ASP A 18 -0.47 7.02 9.97
N GLY A 19 -0.61 6.98 8.64
CA GLY A 19 -0.96 8.14 7.82
C GLY A 19 0.12 9.24 7.85
N ALA A 20 1.26 9.00 8.50
CA ALA A 20 2.26 10.03 8.79
C ALA A 20 3.06 10.39 7.55
N ARG A 21 3.20 9.45 6.61
CA ARG A 21 4.02 9.62 5.40
C ARG A 21 3.24 10.15 4.21
N GLY A 22 1.91 10.22 4.32
CA GLY A 22 1.02 10.80 3.30
C GLY A 22 0.88 9.98 2.00
N LYS A 23 1.61 8.86 1.88
CA LYS A 23 1.51 7.91 0.77
C LYS A 23 1.76 6.49 1.27
N PRO A 24 1.11 5.47 0.69
CA PRO A 24 1.42 4.07 0.96
C PRO A 24 2.87 3.74 0.61
N TRP A 25 3.49 2.92 1.45
CA TRP A 25 4.86 2.46 1.31
C TRP A 25 4.97 0.96 1.61
N CYS A 26 6.09 0.36 1.24
CA CYS A 26 6.41 -1.03 1.58
C CYS A 26 7.92 -1.22 1.75
N PHE A 27 8.30 -2.30 2.42
CA PHE A 27 9.68 -2.78 2.42
C PHE A 27 10.06 -3.29 1.03
N THR A 28 11.29 -3.03 0.61
CA THR A 28 11.77 -3.52 -0.68
C THR A 28 12.54 -4.83 -0.51
N VAL A 29 12.71 -5.56 -1.60
CA VAL A 29 13.57 -6.75 -1.66
C VAL A 29 15.04 -6.39 -1.88
N ASN A 30 15.32 -5.13 -2.23
CA ASN A 30 16.68 -4.66 -2.44
C ASN A 30 17.34 -4.42 -1.07
N PRO A 31 18.45 -5.10 -0.73
CA PRO A 31 19.10 -4.95 0.57
C PRO A 31 19.65 -3.54 0.82
N ASN A 32 19.83 -2.73 -0.24
CA ASN A 32 20.30 -1.34 -0.13
C ASN A 32 19.15 -0.33 0.03
N VAL A 33 17.90 -0.78 -0.07
CA VAL A 33 16.72 0.09 0.04
C VAL A 33 15.75 -0.55 1.01
N GLU A 34 15.76 -0.12 2.26
CA GLU A 34 14.91 -0.71 3.29
C GLU A 34 13.42 -0.60 2.95
N TRP A 35 12.97 0.58 2.52
CA TRP A 35 11.59 0.84 2.13
C TRP A 35 11.51 1.89 1.02
N GLN A 36 10.40 1.90 0.29
CA GLN A 36 10.12 2.92 -0.71
C GLN A 36 8.62 3.25 -0.75
N PHE A 37 8.31 4.44 -1.25
CA PHE A 37 6.93 4.80 -1.56
C PHE A 37 6.41 3.98 -2.73
N CYS A 38 5.14 3.63 -2.66
CA CYS A 38 4.46 2.99 -3.76
C CYS A 38 3.85 4.04 -4.70
N ASP A 39 3.82 3.71 -5.98
CA ASP A 39 3.12 4.49 -7.00
C ASP A 39 1.65 4.09 -7.06
N VAL A 40 0.97 4.36 -5.95
CA VAL A 40 -0.49 4.23 -5.87
C VAL A 40 -1.11 5.50 -6.45
N PRO A 41 -1.91 5.41 -7.53
CA PRO A 41 -2.59 6.58 -8.08
C PRO A 41 -3.61 7.12 -7.08
N ASN A 42 -3.75 8.45 -7.03
CA ASN A 42 -4.78 9.07 -6.22
C ASN A 42 -6.16 8.62 -6.71
N CYS A 43 -7.03 8.28 -5.75
CA CYS A 43 -8.44 8.07 -6.01
C CYS A 43 -9.09 9.41 -6.40
N THR A 44 -8.90 9.86 -7.63
CA THR A 44 -9.74 10.94 -8.16
C THR A 44 -11.16 10.39 -8.14
N GLY A 45 -12.10 11.08 -7.48
CA GLY A 45 -13.50 10.64 -7.33
C GLY A 45 -14.29 10.48 -8.64
N ARG A 46 -13.60 10.42 -9.79
CA ARG A 46 -14.12 10.19 -11.14
C ARG A 46 -13.39 9.09 -11.91
N GLN A 47 -12.36 8.44 -11.37
CA GLN A 47 -11.63 7.36 -12.08
C GLN A 47 -11.90 5.96 -11.53
N PHE A 48 -12.70 5.87 -10.47
CA PHE A 48 -13.49 4.68 -10.14
C PHE A 48 -14.98 4.97 -10.34
N ALA A 49 -15.36 5.55 -11.48
CA ALA A 49 -16.45 4.87 -12.16
C ALA A 49 -15.88 3.48 -12.45
N HIS A 50 -16.07 2.54 -11.51
CA HIS A 50 -16.05 1.11 -11.85
C HIS A 50 -16.66 1.05 -13.23
N LYS A 51 -15.96 0.51 -14.22
CA LYS A 51 -16.62 0.12 -15.47
C LYS A 51 -17.83 -0.68 -15.02
N LYS A 52 -19.02 -0.04 -14.98
CA LYS A 52 -20.29 -0.72 -14.97
C LYS A 52 -20.28 -1.35 -16.34
N GLN A 53 -19.87 -2.61 -16.36
CA GLN A 53 -20.44 -3.52 -17.32
C GLN A 53 -21.96 -3.48 -17.16
#